data_AF-A0A9N8WCE1-F1
#
_entry.id   AF-A0A9N8WCE1-F1
#
_cell.length_a   1.000
_cell.length_b   1.000
_cell.length_c   1.000
_cell.angle_alpha   90.00
_cell.angle_beta   90.00
_cell.angle_gamma   90.00
#
_symmetry.space_group_name_H-M   'P 1'
#
loop_
_entity.id
_entity.type
_entity.pdbx_description
1 polymer ?
#
loop_
_entity_poly.entity_id
_entity_poly.type
_entity_poly.pdbx_seq_one_letter_code
_entity_poly.pdbx_strand_id
1 'polypeptide(L)'
;QDNPPETLQTLLTYEKTPGQAQRFLGTLAWIGFNLLFFYNALDSGKFSEHKNKWVTVHKQRVIEYGQKYDDKLDYILETMPGAVQIPVDQKRLPCNPPAKMVIVQRTENGNDYKV
;
A
#
# COMPACT_ATOMS: atom_id res chain seq x y z
N GLN A 1 -20.16 -11.29 23.56
CA GLN A 1 -20.32 -10.32 22.46
C GLN A 1 -18.98 -9.62 22.35
N ASP A 2 -18.15 -10.03 21.39
CA ASP A 2 -16.83 -9.42 21.20
C ASP A 2 -17.00 -8.02 20.63
N ASN A 3 -16.43 -7.04 21.33
CA ASN A 3 -16.34 -5.69 20.81
C ASN A 3 -15.45 -5.72 19.55
N PRO A 4 -15.89 -5.12 18.43
CA PRO A 4 -15.04 -4.93 17.28
C PRO A 4 -13.76 -4.19 17.71
N PRO A 5 -12.59 -4.52 17.13
CA PRO A 5 -11.37 -3.78 17.38
C PRO A 5 -11.59 -2.28 17.17
N GLU A 6 -10.90 -1.46 17.95
CA GLU A 6 -11.05 0.00 17.99
C GLU A 6 -10.97 0.65 16.60
N THR A 7 -10.13 0.10 15.71
CA THR A 7 -10.01 0.49 14.30
C THR A 7 -11.31 0.33 13.52
N LEU A 8 -12.05 -0.76 13.76
CA LEU A 8 -13.36 -1.01 13.13
C LEU A 8 -14.41 -0.04 13.66
N GLN A 9 -14.43 0.22 14.97
CA GLN A 9 -15.37 1.18 15.57
C GLN A 9 -15.19 2.59 14.99
N THR A 10 -13.95 3.07 14.90
CA THR A 10 -13.65 4.37 14.30
C THR A 10 -14.04 4.41 12.83
N LEU A 11 -13.75 3.37 12.04
CA LEU A 11 -14.15 3.32 10.63
C LEU A 11 -15.67 3.29 10.43
N LEU A 12 -16.41 2.60 11.30
CA LEU A 12 -17.87 2.57 11.27
C LEU A 12 -18.49 3.96 11.50
N THR A 13 -17.83 4.86 12.25
CA THR A 13 -18.31 6.26 12.40
C THR A 13 -18.27 7.07 11.11
N TYR A 14 -17.50 6.63 10.11
CA TYR A 14 -17.42 7.27 8.78
C TYR A 14 -18.20 6.50 7.71
N GLU A 15 -18.95 5.47 8.09
CA GLU A 15 -19.71 4.64 7.16
C GLU A 15 -20.90 5.41 6.59
N LYS A 16 -20.92 5.64 5.27
CA LYS A 16 -22.07 6.26 4.58
C LYS A 16 -23.08 5.23 4.13
N THR A 17 -22.62 4.02 3.81
CA THR A 17 -23.43 2.89 3.37
C THR A 17 -23.05 1.62 4.15
N PRO A 18 -24.02 0.82 4.63
CA PRO A 18 -23.71 -0.36 5.43
C PRO A 18 -22.74 -1.33 4.74
N GLY A 19 -21.70 -1.74 5.48
CA GLY A 19 -20.66 -2.66 5.01
C GLY A 19 -19.54 -2.01 4.20
N GLN A 20 -19.55 -0.69 3.99
CA GLN A 20 -18.48 0.04 3.31
C GLN A 20 -17.15 -0.09 4.07
N ALA A 21 -17.17 0.02 5.40
CA ALA A 21 -15.96 -0.08 6.22
C ALA A 21 -15.32 -1.47 6.11
N GLN A 22 -16.15 -2.52 6.12
CA GLN A 22 -15.71 -3.91 6.01
C GLN A 22 -15.12 -4.22 4.63
N ARG A 23 -15.78 -3.74 3.56
CA ARG A 23 -15.26 -3.87 2.18
C ARG A 23 -13.93 -3.15 2.02
N PHE A 24 -13.81 -1.94 2.57
CA PHE A 24 -12.56 -1.18 2.56
C PHE A 24 -11.42 -1.96 3.23
N LEU A 25 -11.66 -2.49 4.44
CA LEU A 25 -10.68 -3.30 5.14
C LEU A 25 -10.33 -4.60 4.39
N GLY A 26 -11.33 -5.25 3.78
CA GLY A 26 -11.11 -6.41 2.91
C GLY A 26 -10.20 -6.08 1.73
N THR A 27 -10.43 -4.95 1.06
CA THR A 27 -9.59 -4.47 -0.03
C THR A 27 -8.16 -4.19 0.44
N LEU A 28 -7.97 -3.52 1.59
CA LEU A 28 -6.64 -3.28 2.15
C LEU A 28 -5.90 -4.58 2.47
N ALA A 29 -6.60 -5.57 3.03
CA ALA A 29 -6.02 -6.88 3.31
C ALA A 29 -5.54 -7.55 2.01
N TRP A 30 -6.37 -7.56 0.96
CA TRP A 30 -5.99 -8.11 -0.36
C TRP A 30 -4.79 -7.40 -0.99
N ILE A 31 -4.75 -6.07 -0.92
CA ILE A 31 -3.61 -5.26 -1.37
C ILE A 31 -2.34 -5.70 -0.62
N GLY A 32 -2.42 -5.83 0.70
CA GLY A 32 -1.30 -6.28 1.54
C GLY A 32 -0.76 -7.66 1.13
N PHE A 33 -1.63 -8.63 0.88
CA PHE A 33 -1.21 -9.95 0.41
C PHE A 33 -0.54 -9.92 -0.97
N ASN A 34 -1.05 -9.10 -1.89
CA ASN A 34 -0.46 -8.94 -3.23
C ASN A 34 0.91 -8.25 -3.15
N LEU A 35 1.08 -7.26 -2.27
CA LEU A 35 2.37 -6.62 -2.01
C LEU A 35 3.39 -7.61 -1.44
N LEU A 36 3.01 -8.40 -0.44
CA LEU A 36 3.89 -9.41 0.14
C LEU A 36 4.34 -10.44 -0.89
N PHE A 37 3.41 -10.92 -1.73
CA PHE A 37 3.73 -11.81 -2.84
C PHE A 37 4.74 -11.18 -3.82
N PHE A 38 4.52 -9.90 -4.18
CA PHE A 38 5.40 -9.19 -5.10
C PHE A 38 6.83 -9.12 -4.58
N TYR A 39 7.04 -8.71 -3.33
CA TYR A 39 8.40 -8.59 -2.77
C TYR A 39 9.10 -9.94 -2.69
N ASN A 40 8.40 -11.01 -2.27
CA ASN A 40 8.96 -12.36 -2.30
C ASN A 40 9.37 -12.81 -3.73
N ALA A 41 8.58 -12.46 -4.74
CA ALA A 41 8.89 -12.74 -6.14
C ALA A 41 10.07 -11.90 -6.66
N LEU A 42 10.16 -10.64 -6.22
CA LEU A 42 11.25 -9.73 -6.54
C LEU A 42 12.58 -10.22 -5.97
N ASP A 43 12.60 -10.57 -4.68
CA ASP A 43 13.79 -11.05 -3.97
C ASP A 43 14.29 -12.39 -4.51
N SER A 44 13.38 -13.27 -4.96
CA SER A 44 13.74 -14.52 -5.63
C SER A 44 14.20 -14.34 -7.08
N GLY A 45 14.21 -13.12 -7.61
CA GLY A 45 14.68 -12.81 -8.96
C GLY A 45 13.72 -13.20 -10.08
N LYS A 46 12.44 -13.50 -9.78
CA LYS A 46 11.44 -13.93 -10.78
C LYS A 46 11.17 -12.90 -11.88
N PHE A 47 11.54 -11.64 -11.65
CA PHE A 47 11.32 -10.54 -12.59
C PHE A 47 12.58 -10.11 -13.36
N SER A 48 13.61 -10.95 -13.39
CA SER A 48 14.90 -10.67 -14.05
C SER A 48 14.76 -10.30 -15.53
N GLU A 49 13.79 -10.87 -16.25
CA GLU A 49 13.47 -10.57 -17.66
C GLU A 49 12.55 -9.34 -17.85
N HIS A 50 12.10 -8.74 -16.74
CA HIS A 50 11.08 -7.67 -16.74
C HIS A 50 11.54 -6.42 -16.01
N LYS A 51 12.85 -6.22 -15.85
CA LYS A 51 13.48 -5.15 -15.06
C LYS A 51 13.00 -3.72 -15.32
N ASN A 52 12.36 -3.43 -16.47
CA ASN A 52 11.85 -2.09 -16.82
C ASN A 52 10.33 -2.02 -16.99
N LYS A 53 9.60 -3.08 -16.61
CA LYS A 53 8.15 -3.18 -16.76
C LYS A 53 7.44 -2.90 -15.44
N TRP A 54 6.18 -2.53 -15.55
CA TRP A 54 5.21 -2.62 -14.48
C TRP A 54 4.65 -4.03 -14.44
N VAL A 55 4.38 -4.51 -13.24
CA VAL A 55 3.71 -5.79 -13.04
C VAL A 55 2.39 -5.55 -12.33
N THR A 56 1.35 -6.23 -12.80
CA THR A 56 0.06 -6.26 -12.12
C THR A 56 -0.05 -7.57 -11.34
N VAL A 57 -0.26 -7.43 -10.03
CA VAL A 57 -0.44 -8.55 -9.11
C VAL A 57 -1.86 -8.55 -8.58
N HIS A 58 -2.51 -9.69 -8.67
CA HIS A 58 -3.86 -9.90 -8.15
C HIS A 58 -4.01 -11.34 -7.68
N LYS A 59 -4.64 -11.54 -6.51
CA LYS A 59 -4.80 -12.86 -5.87
C LYS A 59 -3.48 -13.62 -5.77
N GLN A 60 -2.41 -12.91 -5.36
CA GLN A 60 -1.05 -13.45 -5.19
C GLN A 60 -0.48 -14.09 -6.47
N ARG A 61 -0.83 -13.55 -7.64
CA ARG A 61 -0.34 -13.99 -8.94
C ARG A 61 -0.02 -12.78 -9.81
N VAL A 62 0.97 -12.94 -10.66
CA VAL A 62 1.22 -11.99 -11.74
C VAL A 62 0.22 -12.26 -12.86
N ILE A 63 -0.51 -11.23 -13.26
CA ILE A 63 -1.48 -11.35 -14.35
C ILE A 63 -1.05 -10.58 -15.60
N GLU A 64 -0.17 -9.59 -15.47
CA GLU A 64 0.27 -8.77 -16.59
C GLU A 64 1.67 -8.18 -16.33
N TYR A 65 2.45 -8.05 -17.42
CA TYR A 65 3.68 -7.26 -17.46
C TYR A 65 3.55 -6.20 -18.55
N GLY A 66 3.79 -4.92 -18.23
CA GLY A 66 3.55 -3.87 -19.21
C GLY A 66 3.88 -2.46 -18.73
N GLN A 67 3.12 -1.50 -19.26
CA GLN A 67 3.18 -0.10 -18.88
C GLN A 67 2.29 0.18 -17.66
N LYS A 68 2.51 1.33 -17.02
CA LYS A 68 1.66 1.78 -15.93
C LYS A 68 0.23 2.00 -16.45
N TYR A 69 -0.78 1.71 -15.65
CA TYR A 69 -2.12 2.21 -15.90
C TYR A 69 -2.11 3.74 -15.85
N ASP A 70 -2.48 4.33 -16.97
CA ASP A 70 -2.56 5.75 -17.24
C ASP A 70 -3.89 6.31 -16.71
N ASP A 71 -5.02 5.76 -17.16
CA ASP A 71 -6.36 6.27 -16.82
C ASP A 71 -7.41 5.16 -16.64
N LYS A 72 -6.98 3.89 -16.71
CA LYS A 72 -7.83 2.70 -16.50
C LYS A 72 -7.90 2.23 -15.06
N LEU A 73 -7.37 3.00 -14.11
CA LEU A 73 -7.29 2.56 -12.71
C LEU A 73 -8.67 2.28 -12.14
N ASP A 74 -9.67 3.12 -12.41
CA ASP A 74 -11.03 2.93 -11.91
C ASP A 74 -11.66 1.64 -12.45
N TYR A 75 -11.56 1.40 -13.77
CA TYR A 75 -12.02 0.16 -14.39
C TYR A 75 -11.35 -1.09 -13.78
N ILE A 76 -10.07 -0.99 -13.43
CA ILE A 76 -9.31 -2.08 -12.82
C ILE A 76 -9.70 -2.30 -11.37
N LEU A 77 -9.92 -1.22 -10.61
CA LEU A 77 -10.41 -1.31 -9.24
C LEU A 77 -11.83 -1.90 -9.19
N GLU A 78 -12.66 -1.61 -10.18
CA GLU A 78 -13.98 -2.23 -10.36
C GLU A 78 -13.89 -3.71 -10.74
N THR A 79 -13.04 -4.05 -11.72
CA THR A 79 -12.95 -5.41 -12.28
C THR A 79 -12.15 -6.36 -11.39
N MET A 80 -11.11 -5.86 -10.74
CA MET A 80 -10.14 -6.62 -9.93
C MET A 80 -9.83 -5.87 -8.63
N PRO A 81 -10.80 -5.82 -7.69
CA PRO A 81 -10.61 -5.14 -6.42
C PRO A 81 -9.39 -5.68 -5.67
N GLY A 82 -8.52 -4.77 -5.24
CA GLY A 82 -7.28 -5.09 -4.54
C GLY A 82 -6.12 -5.52 -5.45
N ALA A 83 -6.26 -5.48 -6.78
CA ALA A 83 -5.11 -5.56 -7.68
C ALA A 83 -4.14 -4.40 -7.44
N VAL A 84 -2.85 -4.69 -7.54
CA VAL A 84 -1.78 -3.71 -7.34
C VAL A 84 -0.87 -3.70 -8.56
N GLN A 85 -0.51 -2.50 -9.02
CA GLN A 85 0.48 -2.34 -10.07
C GLN A 85 1.74 -1.68 -9.51
N ILE A 86 2.88 -2.32 -9.71
CA ILE A 86 4.16 -1.92 -9.09
C ILE A 86 5.25 -1.98 -10.17
N PRO A 87 6.16 -0.99 -10.25
CA PRO A 87 7.31 -1.12 -11.13
C PRO A 87 8.24 -2.22 -10.60
N VAL A 88 8.72 -3.08 -11.50
CA VAL A 88 9.76 -4.07 -11.15
C VAL A 88 11.05 -3.36 -10.73
N ASP A 89 11.35 -2.22 -11.37
CA ASP A 89 12.49 -1.39 -11.01
C ASP A 89 12.19 -0.59 -9.74
N GLN A 90 12.89 -0.93 -8.65
CA GLN A 90 12.80 -0.20 -7.39
C GLN A 90 13.19 1.28 -7.54
N LYS A 91 14.06 1.64 -8.49
CA LYS A 91 14.45 3.05 -8.72
C LYS A 91 13.30 3.91 -9.27
N ARG A 92 12.24 3.27 -9.79
CA ARG A 92 11.06 3.94 -10.33
C ARG A 92 9.92 4.02 -9.32
N LEU A 93 10.08 3.44 -8.13
CA LEU A 93 9.18 3.73 -7.03
C LEU A 93 9.35 5.22 -6.68
N PRO A 94 8.25 5.95 -6.44
CA PRO A 94 8.35 7.27 -5.85
C PRO A 94 8.98 7.11 -4.46
N CYS A 95 10.30 7.27 -4.39
CA CYS A 95 10.98 7.43 -3.12
C CYS A 95 10.46 8.73 -2.53
N ASN A 96 9.75 8.64 -1.40
CA ASN A 96 9.60 9.82 -0.57
C ASN A 96 11.00 10.35 -0.29
N PRO A 97 11.23 11.68 -0.37
CA PRO A 97 12.47 12.24 0.15
C PRO A 97 12.64 11.74 1.58
N PRO A 98 13.89 11.47 2.01
CA PRO A 98 14.15 11.00 3.37
C PRO A 98 13.32 11.81 4.35
N ALA A 99 12.48 11.14 5.14
CA ALA A 99 11.71 11.83 6.16
C ALA A 99 12.70 12.67 6.97
N LYS A 100 12.45 13.98 7.08
CA LYS A 100 13.30 14.88 7.88
C LYS A 100 13.35 14.31 9.28
N MET A 101 14.49 13.72 9.63
CA MET A 101 14.75 13.23 10.97
C MET A 101 14.90 14.46 11.86
N VAL A 102 13.87 14.77 12.63
CA VAL A 102 13.95 15.81 13.67
C VAL A 102 14.74 15.22 14.82
N ILE A 103 16.03 15.53 14.88
CA ILE A 103 16.86 15.23 16.05
C ILE A 103 16.43 16.21 17.14
N VAL A 104 15.58 15.76 18.06
CA VAL A 104 15.29 16.51 19.29
C VAL A 104 16.49 16.33 20.21
N GLN A 105 17.36 17.34 20.29
CA GLN A 105 18.34 17.42 21.36
C GLN A 105 17.60 17.79 22.65
N ARG A 106 17.56 16.89 23.63
CA ARG A 106 17.21 17.29 25.00
C ARG A 106 18.42 18.01 25.58
N THR A 107 18.34 19.32 25.71
CA THR A 107 19.23 20.06 26.60
C THR A 107 18.96 19.63 28.04
N GLU A 108 20.01 19.37 28.82
CA GLU A 108 19.91 18.88 30.22
C GLU A 108 19.21 19.87 31.17
N ASN A 109 18.94 21.08 30.74
CA ASN A 109 18.11 22.03 31.48
C ASN A 109 16.68 21.96 30.99
N GLY A 110 15.85 21.30 31.82
CA GLY A 110 14.40 21.35 31.70
C GLY A 110 13.91 22.81 31.71
N ASN A 111 12.95 23.07 30.82
CA ASN A 111 12.32 24.36 30.50
C ASN A 111 13.11 25.21 29.50
N ASP A 112 12.81 25.01 28.21
CA ASP A 112 12.00 25.99 27.47
C ASP A 112 11.81 25.51 26.02
N TYR A 113 10.56 25.53 25.56
CA TYR A 113 10.22 25.32 24.15
C TYR A 113 10.11 26.70 23.49
N LYS A 114 10.92 26.97 22.46
CA LYS A 114 10.61 28.00 21.46
C LYS A 114 10.62 27.38 20.07
N VAL A 115 9.53 27.67 19.35
CA VAL A 115 9.25 27.33 17.94
C VAL A 115 10.16 28.13 17.02
#